data_AF-A0A0G0E6S2-F1
#
_entry.id   AF-A0A0G0E6S2-F1
#
_cell.length_a   1.000
_cell.length_b   1.000
_cell.length_c   1.000
_cell.angle_alpha   90.00
_cell.angle_beta   90.00
_cell.angle_gamma   90.00
#
_symmetry.space_group_name_H-M   'P 1'
#
loop_
_entity.id
_entity.type
_entity.pdbx_description
1 polymer ?
#
loop_
_entity_poly.entity_id
_entity_poly.type
_entity_poly.pdbx_seq_one_letter_code
_entity_poly.pdbx_strand_id
1 'polypeptide(L)'
;MTEKLKQTIEEEIAGLPKEGQEAIGAVPWVKIAEEIGKKNNLTEEEIEDFQLETLLMLIGAVDSEFYAINIENHVETTKDQAKNMADEAFQKIFTPIRNMIEENIKKNMKNKNPNWEQSLNFILSGGDYSAFIIQNSPLEEYPSGGGGLSTPSGKPATPQEGNETQKTIIPVFSIK
;
A
#
# COMPACT_ATOMS: atom_id res chain seq x y z
N MET A 1 16.64 -11.90 -16.29
CA MET A 1 15.33 -11.23 -16.40
C MET A 1 14.88 -11.28 -17.84
N THR A 2 13.85 -12.08 -18.09
CA THR A 2 13.15 -12.14 -19.37
C THR A 2 12.39 -10.84 -19.67
N GLU A 3 12.21 -10.55 -20.97
CA GLU A 3 11.41 -9.39 -21.40
C GLU A 3 9.95 -9.48 -20.91
N LYS A 4 9.43 -10.70 -20.79
CA LYS A 4 8.07 -10.94 -20.27
C LYS A 4 7.95 -10.49 -18.81
N LEU A 5 8.88 -10.89 -17.94
CA LEU A 5 8.87 -10.47 -16.53
C LEU A 5 9.02 -8.96 -16.41
N LYS A 6 9.92 -8.36 -17.20
CA LYS A 6 10.10 -6.90 -17.24
C LYS A 6 8.80 -6.18 -17.59
N GLN A 7 8.10 -6.64 -18.62
CA GLN A 7 6.81 -6.06 -19.02
C GLN A 7 5.76 -6.19 -17.91
N THR A 8 5.66 -7.35 -17.27
CA THR A 8 4.75 -7.55 -16.13
C THR A 8 5.05 -6.59 -14.98
N ILE A 9 6.32 -6.39 -14.64
CA ILE A 9 6.73 -5.41 -13.60
C ILE A 9 6.26 -4.00 -13.96
N GLU A 10 6.47 -3.56 -15.19
CA GLU A 10 6.08 -2.22 -15.66
C GLU A 10 4.56 -2.03 -15.62
N GLU A 11 3.79 -3.04 -16.05
CA GLU A 11 2.32 -3.01 -16.07
C GLU A 11 1.72 -2.98 -14.65
N GLU A 12 2.19 -3.84 -13.75
CA GLU A 12 1.69 -3.92 -12.37
C GLU A 12 2.03 -2.66 -11.56
N ILE A 13 3.25 -2.13 -11.70
CA ILE A 13 3.64 -0.87 -11.04
C ILE A 13 2.80 0.30 -11.58
N ALA A 14 2.55 0.37 -12.88
CA ALA A 14 1.74 1.44 -13.47
C ALA A 14 0.28 1.46 -12.95
N GLY A 15 -0.22 0.32 -12.46
CA GLY A 15 -1.54 0.20 -11.83
C GLY A 15 -1.64 0.77 -10.41
N LEU A 16 -0.51 1.04 -9.75
CA LEU A 16 -0.49 1.54 -8.38
C LEU A 16 -0.83 3.04 -8.29
N PRO A 17 -1.27 3.54 -7.12
CA PRO A 17 -1.31 4.98 -6.85
C PRO A 17 0.06 5.64 -7.05
N LYS A 18 0.06 6.93 -7.41
CA LYS A 18 1.27 7.69 -7.75
C LYS A 18 2.34 7.63 -6.66
N GLU A 19 1.93 7.71 -5.39
CA GLU A 19 2.81 7.62 -4.24
C GLU A 19 3.54 6.26 -4.17
N GLY A 20 2.83 5.18 -4.52
CA GLY A 20 3.40 3.82 -4.61
C GLY A 20 4.38 3.69 -5.78
N GLN A 21 4.01 4.21 -6.95
CA GLN A 21 4.89 4.24 -8.13
C GLN A 21 6.21 4.98 -7.84
N GLU A 22 6.12 6.16 -7.24
CA GLU A 22 7.30 6.99 -6.92
C GLU A 22 8.20 6.31 -5.88
N ALA A 23 7.62 5.73 -4.83
CA ALA A 23 8.39 5.06 -3.78
C ALA A 23 9.08 3.79 -4.29
N ILE A 24 8.38 2.95 -5.05
CA ILE A 24 8.95 1.74 -5.64
C ILE A 24 10.02 2.09 -6.68
N GLY A 25 9.77 3.08 -7.54
CA GLY A 25 10.71 3.52 -8.57
C GLY A 25 11.99 4.16 -8.02
N ALA A 26 11.96 4.68 -6.78
CA ALA A 26 13.13 5.24 -6.11
C ALA A 26 14.08 4.18 -5.52
N VAL A 27 13.65 2.91 -5.44
CA VAL A 27 14.44 1.81 -4.93
C VAL A 27 14.77 0.84 -6.07
N PRO A 28 16.06 0.50 -6.30
CA PRO A 28 16.45 -0.45 -7.36
C PRO A 28 16.15 -1.90 -6.95
N TRP A 29 14.90 -2.18 -6.58
CA TRP A 29 14.49 -3.41 -5.91
C TRP A 29 14.75 -4.66 -6.74
N VAL A 30 14.59 -4.59 -8.08
CA VAL A 30 14.88 -5.70 -9.01
C VAL A 30 16.33 -6.14 -8.88
N LYS A 31 17.26 -5.17 -8.85
CA LYS A 31 18.69 -5.41 -8.70
C LYS A 31 19.03 -5.92 -7.30
N ILE A 32 18.38 -5.38 -6.26
CA ILE A 32 18.58 -5.85 -4.88
C ILE A 32 18.11 -7.31 -4.76
N ALA A 33 16.97 -7.67 -5.34
CA ALA A 33 16.45 -9.03 -5.36
C ALA A 33 17.41 -9.97 -6.12
N GLU A 34 17.94 -9.53 -7.26
CA GLU A 34 18.97 -10.25 -8.01
C GLU A 34 20.24 -10.49 -7.16
N GLU A 35 20.73 -9.48 -6.44
CA GLU A 35 21.89 -9.59 -5.56
C GLU A 35 21.65 -10.57 -4.40
N ILE A 36 20.44 -10.55 -3.80
CA ILE A 36 20.03 -11.51 -2.76
C ILE A 36 19.98 -12.92 -3.32
N GLY A 37 19.39 -13.13 -4.51
CA GLY A 37 19.32 -14.43 -5.14
C GLY A 37 20.69 -15.00 -5.48
N LYS A 38 21.57 -14.19 -6.08
CA LYS A 38 22.97 -14.58 -6.37
C LYS A 38 23.74 -14.97 -5.11
N LYS A 39 23.56 -14.22 -4.01
CA LYS A 39 24.17 -14.55 -2.70
C LYS A 39 23.72 -15.91 -2.16
N ASN A 40 22.51 -16.34 -2.51
CA ASN A 40 21.94 -17.64 -2.12
C ASN A 40 22.17 -18.74 -3.17
N ASN A 41 23.01 -18.49 -4.18
CA ASN A 41 23.32 -19.41 -5.28
C ASN A 41 22.10 -19.82 -6.13
N LEU A 42 21.11 -18.95 -6.24
CA LEU A 42 19.99 -19.16 -7.15
C LEU A 42 20.45 -19.08 -8.61
N THR A 43 19.83 -19.91 -9.43
CA THR A 43 19.88 -19.86 -10.90
C THR A 43 19.17 -18.61 -11.43
N GLU A 44 19.34 -18.30 -12.72
CA GLU A 44 18.64 -17.17 -13.33
C GLU A 44 17.11 -17.32 -13.28
N GLU A 45 16.60 -18.55 -13.43
CA GLU A 45 15.16 -18.85 -13.37
C GLU A 45 14.61 -18.63 -11.95
N GLU A 46 15.28 -19.19 -10.94
CA GLU A 46 14.90 -18.99 -9.53
C GLU A 46 15.01 -17.51 -9.11
N ILE A 47 15.96 -16.75 -9.65
CA ILE A 47 16.04 -15.30 -9.42
C ILE A 47 14.82 -14.59 -10.01
N GLU A 48 14.36 -14.99 -11.19
CA GLU A 48 13.15 -14.43 -11.81
C GLU A 48 11.90 -14.76 -10.99
N ASP A 49 11.78 -15.97 -10.47
CA ASP A 49 10.70 -16.36 -9.56
C ASP A 49 10.74 -15.56 -8.26
N PHE A 50 11.94 -15.35 -7.69
CA PHE A 50 12.10 -14.50 -6.50
C PHE A 50 11.73 -13.03 -6.77
N GLN A 51 12.08 -12.51 -7.96
CA GLN A 51 11.67 -11.17 -8.38
C GLN A 51 10.15 -11.07 -8.53
N LEU A 52 9.49 -12.10 -9.04
CA LEU A 52 8.03 -12.17 -9.15
C LEU A 52 7.37 -12.19 -7.78
N GLU A 53 7.81 -13.04 -6.84
CA GLU A 53 7.27 -13.06 -5.47
C GLU A 53 7.48 -11.73 -4.75
N THR A 54 8.61 -11.07 -4.99
CA THR A 54 8.90 -9.73 -4.46
C THR A 54 7.95 -8.68 -5.05
N LEU A 55 7.66 -8.74 -6.35
CA LEU A 55 6.68 -7.87 -7.00
C LEU A 55 5.28 -8.07 -6.38
N LEU A 56 4.83 -9.32 -6.21
CA LEU A 56 3.52 -9.63 -5.65
C LEU A 56 3.35 -9.05 -4.24
N MET A 57 4.41 -9.11 -3.42
CA MET A 57 4.42 -8.46 -2.11
C MET A 57 4.41 -6.92 -2.21
N LEU A 58 5.16 -6.33 -3.16
CA LEU A 58 5.22 -4.88 -3.35
C LEU A 58 3.87 -4.29 -3.76
N ILE A 59 3.11 -4.99 -4.60
CA ILE A 59 1.79 -4.55 -5.07
C ILE A 59 0.66 -4.93 -4.10
N GLY A 60 0.97 -5.63 -3.00
CA GLY A 60 -0.02 -6.07 -2.02
C GLY A 60 -0.93 -7.21 -2.49
N ALA A 61 -0.49 -7.99 -3.48
CA ALA A 61 -1.18 -9.20 -3.92
C ALA A 61 -0.90 -10.40 -3.00
N VAL A 62 0.17 -10.34 -2.21
CA VAL A 62 0.57 -11.34 -1.22
C VAL A 62 0.77 -10.64 0.12
N ASP A 63 0.25 -11.23 1.20
CA ASP A 63 0.49 -10.77 2.56
C ASP A 63 1.89 -11.16 3.06
N SER A 64 2.45 -10.29 3.91
CA SER A 64 3.81 -10.46 4.45
C SER A 64 4.07 -11.80 5.16
N GLU A 65 3.04 -12.39 5.76
CA GLU A 65 3.15 -13.69 6.44
C GLU A 65 3.37 -14.85 5.47
N PHE A 66 2.94 -14.71 4.21
CA PHE A 66 3.10 -15.73 3.17
C PHE A 66 4.35 -15.53 2.33
N TYR A 67 5.02 -14.37 2.41
CA TYR A 67 6.15 -14.06 1.54
C TYR A 67 7.29 -15.08 1.63
N ALA A 68 7.73 -15.45 2.85
CA ALA A 68 8.77 -16.47 3.03
C ALA A 68 8.30 -17.87 2.57
N ILE A 69 7.01 -18.18 2.73
CA ILE A 69 6.42 -19.45 2.30
C ILE A 69 6.39 -19.54 0.78
N ASN A 70 6.04 -18.45 0.09
CA ASN A 70 6.04 -18.42 -1.37
C ASN A 70 7.45 -18.54 -1.94
N ILE A 71 8.45 -17.93 -1.31
CA ILE A 71 9.86 -18.11 -1.70
C ILE A 71 10.26 -19.58 -1.56
N GLU A 72 9.91 -20.24 -0.46
CA GLU A 72 10.17 -21.68 -0.27
C GLU A 72 9.52 -22.50 -1.39
N ASN A 73 8.26 -22.22 -1.71
CA ASN A 73 7.47 -23.02 -2.65
C ASN A 73 7.84 -22.81 -4.12
N HIS A 74 8.20 -21.57 -4.52
CA HIS A 74 8.35 -21.21 -5.93
C HIS A 74 9.81 -21.00 -6.35
N VAL A 75 10.72 -20.78 -5.40
CA VAL A 75 12.14 -20.53 -5.68
C VAL A 75 13.00 -21.78 -5.37
N GLU A 76 12.37 -22.94 -5.17
CA GLU A 76 13.00 -24.22 -4.83
C GLU A 76 14.01 -24.16 -3.66
N THR A 77 13.78 -23.26 -2.70
CA THR A 77 14.69 -23.05 -1.57
C THR A 77 14.30 -23.86 -0.34
N THR A 78 15.26 -24.08 0.57
CA THR A 78 14.90 -24.56 1.91
C THR A 78 14.19 -23.47 2.72
N LYS A 79 13.31 -23.87 3.65
CA LYS A 79 12.64 -22.96 4.58
C LYS A 79 13.56 -21.92 5.24
N ASP A 80 14.74 -22.34 5.68
CA ASP A 80 15.70 -21.46 6.34
C ASP A 80 16.31 -20.45 5.36
N GLN A 81 16.60 -20.86 4.12
CA GLN A 81 17.06 -19.97 3.06
C GLN A 81 15.97 -18.97 2.67
N ALA A 82 14.74 -19.45 2.46
CA ALA A 82 13.58 -18.62 2.14
C ALA A 82 13.35 -17.53 3.20
N LYS A 83 13.42 -17.92 4.48
CA LYS A 83 13.32 -16.98 5.60
C LYS A 83 14.44 -15.93 5.57
N ASN A 84 15.69 -16.35 5.37
CA ASN A 84 16.83 -15.43 5.33
C ASN A 84 16.74 -14.45 4.15
N MET A 85 16.30 -14.93 2.99
CA MET A 85 16.06 -14.10 1.80
C MET A 85 14.93 -13.09 2.06
N ALA A 86 13.83 -13.54 2.66
CA ALA A 86 12.72 -12.67 3.03
C ALA A 86 13.16 -11.57 4.00
N ASP A 87 13.88 -11.93 5.06
CA ASP A 87 14.41 -10.97 6.05
C ASP A 87 15.32 -9.92 5.39
N GLU A 88 16.19 -10.34 4.47
CA GLU A 88 17.09 -9.45 3.75
C GLU A 88 16.33 -8.52 2.78
N ALA A 89 15.30 -9.03 2.09
CA ALA A 89 14.41 -8.23 1.26
C ALA A 89 13.59 -7.22 2.11
N PHE A 90 13.11 -7.61 3.29
CA PHE A 90 12.45 -6.69 4.23
C PHE A 90 13.35 -5.51 4.60
N GLN A 91 14.62 -5.78 4.86
CA GLN A 91 15.57 -4.73 5.22
C GLN A 91 15.96 -3.84 4.05
N LYS A 92 16.22 -4.42 2.88
CA LYS A 92 16.83 -3.70 1.74
C LYS A 92 15.83 -3.16 0.73
N ILE A 93 14.63 -3.73 0.65
CA ILE A 93 13.60 -3.38 -0.34
C ILE A 93 12.41 -2.75 0.38
N PHE A 94 11.70 -3.53 1.20
CA PHE A 94 10.41 -3.12 1.73
C PHE A 94 10.51 -1.97 2.74
N THR A 95 11.51 -2.00 3.64
CA THR A 95 11.71 -0.94 4.65
C THR A 95 11.99 0.42 4.00
N PRO A 96 12.94 0.57 3.04
CA PRO A 96 13.17 1.83 2.34
C PRO A 96 11.93 2.36 1.62
N ILE A 97 11.18 1.50 0.92
CA ILE A 97 9.95 1.89 0.21
C ILE A 97 8.89 2.38 1.19
N ARG A 98 8.64 1.64 2.27
CA ARG A 98 7.73 2.05 3.35
C ARG A 98 8.11 3.40 3.92
N ASN A 99 9.39 3.60 4.24
CA ASN A 99 9.88 4.87 4.79
C ASN A 99 9.61 6.04 3.83
N MET A 100 9.82 5.86 2.52
CA MET A 100 9.51 6.89 1.53
C MET A 100 8.01 7.21 1.46
N ILE A 101 7.15 6.19 1.47
CA ILE A 101 5.69 6.38 1.50
C ILE A 101 5.29 7.17 2.75
N GLU A 102 5.76 6.75 3.93
CA GLU A 102 5.47 7.43 5.19
C GLU A 102 5.97 8.89 5.18
N GLU A 103 7.17 9.16 4.67
CA GLU A 103 7.71 10.51 4.57
C GLU A 103 6.90 11.39 3.61
N ASN A 104 6.49 10.84 2.47
CA ASN A 104 5.69 11.56 1.48
C ASN A 104 4.31 11.93 2.05
N ILE A 105 3.65 11.00 2.75
CA ILE A 105 2.39 11.28 3.45
C ILE A 105 2.60 12.33 4.55
N LYS A 106 3.66 12.20 5.36
CA LYS A 106 4.01 13.17 6.42
C LYS A 106 4.22 14.58 5.84
N LYS A 107 4.96 14.72 4.74
CA LYS A 107 5.19 16.01 4.06
C LYS A 107 3.88 16.63 3.55
N ASN A 108 3.01 15.82 2.96
CA ASN A 108 1.72 16.28 2.44
C ASN A 108 0.72 16.67 3.55
N MET A 109 0.76 16.02 4.71
CA MET A 109 -0.20 16.26 5.80
C MET A 109 0.23 17.32 6.82
N LYS A 110 1.53 17.48 7.13
CA LYS A 110 2.01 18.50 8.09
C LYS A 110 1.56 19.92 7.74
N ASN A 111 1.33 20.19 6.45
CA ASN A 111 0.90 21.50 5.97
C ASN A 111 -0.62 21.70 6.00
N LYS A 112 -1.41 20.68 6.36
CA LYS A 112 -2.88 20.69 6.22
C LYS A 112 -3.67 20.29 7.47
N ASN A 113 -3.10 19.52 8.40
CA ASN A 113 -3.85 19.00 9.56
C ASN A 113 -3.02 19.01 10.86
N PRO A 114 -3.46 19.68 11.94
CA PRO A 114 -2.78 19.66 13.23
C PRO A 114 -2.77 18.28 13.91
N ASN A 115 -3.58 17.33 13.46
CA ASN A 115 -3.69 15.96 13.99
C ASN A 115 -3.26 14.88 12.96
N TRP A 116 -2.28 15.22 12.12
CA TRP A 116 -1.80 14.40 11.00
C TRP A 116 -1.36 12.98 11.39
N GLU A 117 -0.94 12.76 12.64
CA GLU A 117 -0.53 11.44 13.14
C GLU A 117 -1.70 10.45 13.18
N GLN A 118 -2.89 10.89 13.60
CA GLN A 118 -4.08 10.04 13.63
C GLN A 118 -4.54 9.68 12.21
N SER A 119 -4.48 10.65 11.29
CA SER A 119 -4.77 10.40 9.88
C SER A 119 -3.78 9.43 9.25
N LEU A 120 -2.50 9.50 9.62
CA LEU A 120 -1.48 8.57 9.12
C LEU A 120 -1.76 7.14 9.57
N ASN A 121 -2.06 6.95 10.86
CA ASN A 121 -2.41 5.63 11.39
C ASN A 121 -3.66 5.05 10.73
N PHE A 122 -4.65 5.88 10.42
CA PHE A 122 -5.87 5.45 9.71
C PHE A 122 -5.56 4.99 8.27
N ILE A 123 -4.76 5.75 7.52
CA ILE A 123 -4.33 5.37 6.16
C ILE A 123 -3.53 4.07 6.20
N LEU A 124 -2.56 3.95 7.10
CA LEU A 124 -1.73 2.76 7.25
C LEU A 124 -2.49 1.53 7.77
N SER A 125 -3.74 1.69 8.21
CA SER A 125 -4.63 0.58 8.56
C SER A 125 -5.54 0.13 7.41
N GLY A 126 -5.48 0.81 6.25
CA GLY A 126 -6.35 0.58 5.10
C GLY A 126 -7.64 1.40 5.12
N GLY A 127 -7.71 2.46 5.92
CA GLY A 127 -8.87 3.34 5.98
C GLY A 127 -8.96 4.33 4.81
N ASP A 128 -10.18 4.65 4.36
CA ASP A 128 -10.45 5.60 3.27
C ASP A 128 -10.28 7.07 3.71
N TYR A 129 -9.20 7.70 3.27
CA TYR A 129 -8.82 9.08 3.64
C TYR A 129 -9.71 10.18 3.04
N SER A 130 -10.60 9.85 2.10
CA SER A 130 -11.54 10.83 1.52
C SER A 130 -12.43 11.50 2.58
N ALA A 131 -12.65 10.85 3.73
CA ALA A 131 -13.39 11.41 4.87
C ALA A 131 -12.67 12.58 5.60
N PHE A 132 -11.35 12.71 5.43
CA PHE A 132 -10.54 13.74 6.11
C PHE A 132 -10.03 14.82 5.15
N ILE A 133 -10.09 14.57 3.84
CA ILE A 133 -9.99 15.60 2.82
C ILE A 133 -11.34 16.32 2.78
N ILE A 134 -11.46 17.40 3.55
CA ILE A 134 -12.49 18.40 3.26
C ILE A 134 -12.14 18.92 1.86
N GLN A 135 -12.87 18.46 0.83
CA GLN A 135 -12.94 19.23 -0.41
C GLN A 135 -13.36 20.62 0.01
N ASN A 136 -12.66 21.64 -0.47
CA ASN A 136 -13.10 23.02 -0.34
C ASN A 136 -14.43 23.19 -1.10
N SER A 137 -15.51 22.65 -0.54
CA SER A 137 -16.85 23.12 -0.79
C SER A 137 -16.83 24.60 -0.40
N PRO A 138 -17.31 25.52 -1.24
CA PRO A 138 -17.42 26.92 -0.87
C PRO A 138 -18.10 26.97 0.49
N LEU A 139 -17.51 27.70 1.44
CA LEU A 139 -18.08 27.90 2.77
C LEU A 139 -19.54 28.30 2.60
N GLU A 140 -20.48 27.37 2.82
CA GLU A 140 -21.87 27.73 3.04
C GLU A 140 -21.85 28.54 4.35
N GLU A 141 -22.05 29.85 4.20
CA GLU A 141 -22.32 30.76 5.30
C GLU A 141 -23.47 30.20 6.14
N TYR A 142 -23.15 29.58 7.27
CA TYR A 142 -24.15 29.31 8.28
C TYR A 142 -24.58 30.65 8.89
N PRO A 143 -25.87 31.03 8.82
CA PRO A 143 -26.33 32.21 9.52
C PRO A 143 -26.21 31.97 11.03
N SER A 144 -25.48 32.87 11.69
CA SER A 144 -25.39 32.98 13.14
C SER A 144 -26.79 33.19 13.74
N GLY A 145 -27.27 32.24 14.56
CA GLY A 145 -28.55 32.34 15.26
C GLY A 145 -28.68 31.32 16.40
N GLY A 146 -28.83 31.82 17.63
CA GLY A 146 -28.72 31.04 18.88
C GLY A 146 -29.93 30.21 19.30
N GLY A 147 -29.64 29.23 20.18
CA GLY A 147 -30.46 28.88 21.35
C GLY A 147 -31.56 27.83 21.21
N GLY A 148 -31.52 26.80 22.06
CA GLY A 148 -32.73 26.14 22.60
C GLY A 148 -32.82 24.62 22.46
N LEU A 149 -32.91 23.94 23.61
CA LEU A 149 -33.21 22.52 23.81
C LEU A 149 -34.64 22.14 23.34
N SER A 150 -34.82 21.00 22.65
CA SER A 150 -35.89 19.99 22.90
C SER A 150 -35.93 18.86 21.84
N THR A 151 -36.05 17.60 22.30
CA THR A 151 -36.57 16.42 21.57
C THR A 151 -38.05 16.19 22.01
N PRO A 152 -38.89 15.28 21.44
CA PRO A 152 -38.64 14.20 20.45
C PRO A 152 -39.77 13.96 19.38
N SER A 153 -39.57 12.95 18.52
CA SER A 153 -40.57 11.98 17.98
C SER A 153 -40.71 11.88 16.44
N GLY A 154 -40.70 10.64 15.93
CA GLY A 154 -41.28 10.25 14.63
C GLY A 154 -40.31 9.63 13.60
N LYS A 155 -40.23 8.30 13.55
CA LYS A 155 -39.77 7.51 12.36
C LYS A 155 -40.97 7.38 11.37
N PRO A 156 -40.78 7.23 10.03
CA PRO A 156 -40.12 6.06 9.42
C PRO A 156 -39.23 6.34 8.20
N ALA A 157 -38.47 5.31 7.81
CA ALA A 157 -37.48 5.27 6.73
C ALA A 157 -38.05 4.76 5.40
N THR A 158 -37.50 5.21 4.26
CA THR A 158 -37.12 4.47 3.01
C THR A 158 -36.77 5.47 1.89
N PRO A 159 -36.15 5.08 0.75
CA PRO A 159 -34.79 4.52 0.58
C PRO A 159 -33.94 5.40 -0.38
N GLN A 160 -32.63 5.55 -0.14
CA GLN A 160 -31.74 6.17 -1.13
C GLN A 160 -31.39 5.15 -2.22
N GLU A 161 -31.89 5.43 -3.42
CA GLU A 161 -31.58 4.75 -4.65
C GLU A 161 -30.26 5.30 -5.22
N GLY A 162 -29.31 4.39 -5.46
CA GLY A 162 -28.30 4.49 -6.52
C GLY A 162 -27.20 5.54 -6.39
N ASN A 163 -26.09 5.19 -5.72
CA ASN A 163 -24.78 5.72 -6.10
C ASN A 163 -23.91 4.53 -6.54
N GLU A 164 -23.63 4.50 -7.85
CA GLU A 164 -22.72 3.54 -8.49
C GLU A 164 -21.35 3.57 -7.81
N THR A 165 -20.94 2.43 -7.26
CA THR A 165 -19.62 2.23 -6.68
C THR A 165 -18.56 2.28 -7.78
N GLN A 166 -17.89 3.43 -7.94
CA GLN A 166 -16.56 3.42 -8.54
C GLN A 166 -15.65 2.61 -7.61
N LYS A 167 -15.28 1.42 -8.10
CA LYS A 167 -14.48 0.42 -7.40
C LYS A 167 -13.07 0.98 -7.20
N THR A 168 -12.87 1.71 -6.11
CA THR A 168 -11.55 2.19 -5.71
C THR A 168 -10.82 1.02 -5.07
N ILE A 169 -9.86 0.45 -5.77
CA ILE A 169 -8.98 -0.60 -5.24
C ILE A 169 -8.01 0.10 -4.28
N ILE A 170 -8.23 -0.05 -2.97
CA ILE A 170 -7.33 0.44 -1.93
C ILE A 170 -6.28 -0.67 -1.69
N PRO A 171 -4.97 -0.39 -1.78
CA PRO A 171 -3.94 -1.38 -1.45
C PRO A 171 -3.97 -1.68 0.05
N VAL A 172 -4.09 -2.98 0.37
CA VAL A 172 -4.20 -3.53 1.72
C VAL A 172 -2.81 -3.62 2.33
N PHE A 173 -2.37 -2.56 3.00
CA PHE A 173 -1.42 -2.73 4.11
C PHE A 173 -2.26 -2.75 5.39
N SER A 174 -2.77 -3.93 5.73
CA SER A 174 -3.45 -4.16 7.01
C SER A 174 -2.73 -5.32 7.68
N ILE A 175 -1.88 -5.02 8.66
CA ILE A 175 -1.25 -6.02 9.51
C ILE A 175 -1.74 -5.78 10.94
N LYS A 176 -2.35 -6.82 11.52
CA LYS A 176 -2.44 -7.06 12.96
C LYS A 176 -1.18 -7.78 13.43
#